data_AF-A0A380TSF4-F1
#
_entry.id   AF-A0A380TSF4-F1
#
_cell.length_a   1.000
_cell.length_b   1.000
_cell.length_c   1.000
_cell.angle_alpha   90.00
_cell.angle_beta   90.00
_cell.angle_gamma   90.00
#
_symmetry.space_group_name_H-M   'P 1'
#
loop_
_entity.id
_entity.type
_entity.pdbx_description
1 polymer ?
#
loop_
_entity_poly.entity_id
_entity_poly.type
_entity_poly.pdbx_seq_one_letter_code
_entity_poly.pdbx_strand_id
1 'polypeptide(L)'
;MNMHRLETVLFSNGERFPLLVNVKTGIPDFYSTLWVTVELRNQSAVNTIRNKLGTIQWIMNWEKQNNLVISDLIHNKVLLPLQ
;
A
#
# COMPACT_ATOMS: atom_id res chain seq x y z
N MET A 1 5.44 15.85 -2.95
CA MET A 1 5.15 15.00 -4.13
C MET A 1 4.98 13.55 -3.64
N ASN A 2 3.88 12.89 -3.99
CA ASN A 2 3.60 11.51 -3.52
C ASN A 2 4.68 10.54 -4.02
N MET A 3 5.18 9.66 -3.15
CA MET A 3 6.23 8.71 -3.52
C MET A 3 5.71 7.53 -4.34
N HIS A 4 4.46 7.16 -4.09
CA HIS A 4 3.73 6.15 -4.84
C HIS A 4 2.49 6.77 -5.49
N ARG A 5 2.05 6.24 -6.63
CA ARG A 5 0.77 6.57 -7.26
C ARG A 5 -0.14 5.35 -7.23
N LEU A 6 -1.44 5.58 -7.04
CA LEU A 6 -2.44 4.54 -7.04
C LEU A 6 -2.91 4.29 -8.47
N GLU A 7 -2.51 3.15 -9.03
CA GLU A 7 -2.76 2.76 -10.40
C GLU A 7 -3.69 1.54 -10.43
N THR A 8 -4.50 1.39 -11.48
CA THR A 8 -5.32 0.19 -11.68
C THR A 8 -4.94 -0.41 -13.02
N VAL A 9 -4.30 -1.58 -12.98
CA VAL A 9 -3.93 -2.33 -14.19
C VAL A 9 -5.15 -3.08 -14.70
N LEU A 10 -5.40 -3.03 -16.01
CA LEU A 10 -6.41 -3.83 -16.68
C LEU A 10 -5.71 -4.99 -17.39
N PHE A 11 -5.95 -6.21 -16.95
CA PHE A 11 -5.44 -7.41 -17.61
C PHE A 11 -6.26 -7.74 -18.86
N SER A 12 -5.70 -8.57 -19.74
CA SER A 12 -6.33 -8.99 -21.00
C SER A 12 -7.67 -9.73 -20.81
N ASN A 13 -7.86 -10.37 -19.66
CA ASN A 13 -9.12 -11.00 -19.25
C ASN A 13 -10.18 -10.01 -18.73
N GLY A 14 -9.92 -8.70 -18.79
CA GLY A 14 -10.82 -7.65 -18.30
C GLY A 14 -10.73 -7.39 -16.80
N GLU A 15 -9.86 -8.10 -16.09
CA GLU A 15 -9.68 -7.97 -14.66
C GLU A 15 -8.96 -6.65 -14.30
N ARG A 16 -9.45 -5.97 -13.28
CA ARG A 16 -8.87 -4.73 -12.76
C ARG A 16 -8.12 -5.00 -11.46
N PHE A 17 -6.84 -4.64 -11.43
CA PHE A 17 -5.96 -4.88 -10.29
C PHE A 17 -5.33 -3.57 -9.79
N PRO A 18 -5.80 -3.05 -8.64
CA PRO A 18 -5.21 -1.85 -8.02
C PRO A 18 -3.81 -2.12 -7.46
N LEU A 19 -2.88 -1.19 -7.68
CA LEU A 19 -1.49 -1.25 -7.24
C LEU A 19 -1.02 0.12 -6.73
N LEU A 20 -0.07 0.10 -5.80
CA LEU A 20 0.77 1.27 -5.54
C LEU A 20 2.03 1.17 -6.36
N VAL A 21 2.29 2.16 -7.21
CA VAL A 21 3.45 2.17 -8.11
C VAL A 21 4.40 3.27 -7.69
N ASN A 22 5.68 2.95 -7.52
CA ASN A 22 6.69 3.93 -7.19
C ASN A 22 6.84 4.94 -8.34
N VAL A 23 6.70 6.23 -8.03
CA VAL A 23 6.67 7.28 -9.06
C VAL A 23 8.02 7.44 -9.75
N LYS A 24 9.13 7.11 -9.08
CA LYS A 24 10.48 7.24 -9.66
C LYS A 24 10.86 6.06 -10.53
N THR A 25 10.57 4.83 -10.09
CA THR A 25 11.01 3.61 -10.79
C THR A 25 9.95 3.05 -11.73
N GLY A 26 8.67 3.40 -11.53
CA GLY A 26 7.55 2.79 -12.24
C GLY A 26 7.23 1.36 -11.80
N ILE A 27 7.89 0.85 -10.75
CA ILE A 27 7.73 -0.52 -10.26
C ILE A 27 6.65 -0.54 -9.17
N PRO A 28 5.73 -1.53 -9.17
CA PRO A 28 4.79 -1.75 -8.08
C PRO A 28 5.52 -1.98 -6.74
N ASP A 29 5.00 -1.38 -5.67
CA ASP A 29 5.49 -1.64 -4.33
C ASP A 29 5.25 -3.11 -3.95
N PHE A 30 6.31 -3.78 -3.52
CA PHE A 30 6.32 -5.22 -3.32
C PHE A 30 5.31 -5.67 -2.24
N TYR A 31 5.38 -5.07 -1.05
CA TYR A 31 4.58 -5.53 0.09
C TYR A 31 3.08 -5.25 -0.08
N SER A 32 2.72 -4.07 -0.59
CA SER A 32 1.33 -3.77 -0.89
C SER A 32 0.78 -4.66 -2.00
N THR A 33 1.56 -4.94 -3.05
CA THR A 33 1.16 -5.86 -4.13
C THR A 33 0.96 -7.29 -3.62
N LEU A 34 1.88 -7.78 -2.79
CA LEU A 34 1.78 -9.11 -2.18
C LEU A 34 0.51 -9.21 -1.32
N TRP A 35 0.28 -8.25 -0.42
CA TRP A 35 -0.90 -8.22 0.43
C TRP A 35 -2.21 -8.17 -0.36
N VAL A 36 -2.29 -7.35 -1.41
CA VAL A 36 -3.46 -7.33 -2.30
C VAL A 36 -3.68 -8.71 -2.91
N THR A 37 -2.62 -9.34 -3.40
CA THR A 37 -2.68 -10.63 -4.09
C THR A 37 -3.16 -11.75 -3.16
N VAL A 38 -2.59 -11.84 -1.96
CA VAL A 38 -2.81 -12.98 -1.07
C VAL A 38 -4.03 -12.81 -0.16
N GLU A 39 -4.28 -11.60 0.34
CA GLU A 39 -5.36 -11.36 1.32
C GLU A 39 -6.62 -10.76 0.69
N LEU A 40 -6.46 -9.73 -0.14
CA LEU A 40 -7.61 -8.91 -0.54
C LEU A 40 -8.29 -9.41 -1.80
N ARG A 41 -7.53 -9.97 -2.73
CA ARG A 41 -7.97 -10.19 -4.10
C ARG A 41 -9.20 -11.08 -4.20
N ASN A 42 -9.28 -12.14 -3.39
CA ASN A 42 -10.38 -13.10 -3.42
C ASN A 42 -11.55 -12.70 -2.52
N GLN A 43 -11.39 -11.67 -1.69
CA GLN A 43 -12.32 -11.37 -0.59
C GLN A 43 -12.89 -9.95 -0.65
N SER A 44 -12.30 -9.06 -1.44
CA SER A 44 -12.64 -7.63 -1.46
C SER A 44 -12.96 -7.14 -2.88
N ALA A 45 -13.95 -6.27 -2.99
CA ALA A 45 -14.22 -5.54 -4.23
C ALA A 45 -13.06 -4.59 -4.59
N VAL A 46 -12.85 -4.36 -5.90
CA VAL A 46 -11.76 -3.53 -6.44
C VAL A 46 -11.71 -2.13 -5.81
N ASN A 47 -12.86 -1.47 -5.61
CA ASN A 47 -12.91 -0.15 -4.97
C ASN A 47 -12.48 -0.20 -3.49
N THR A 48 -12.81 -1.27 -2.77
CA THR A 48 -12.37 -1.49 -1.39
C THR A 48 -10.86 -1.67 -1.31
N ILE A 49 -10.29 -2.45 -2.23
CA ILE A 49 -8.84 -2.63 -2.36
C ILE A 49 -8.16 -1.28 -2.63
N ARG A 50 -8.69 -0.51 -3.60
CA ARG A 50 -8.20 0.82 -3.94
C ARG A 50 -8.21 1.77 -2.73
N ASN A 51 -9.28 1.77 -1.94
CA ASN A 51 -9.36 2.59 -0.73
C ASN A 51 -8.33 2.17 0.33
N LYS A 52 -8.17 0.86 0.57
CA LYS A 52 -7.14 0.32 1.48
C LYS A 52 -5.73 0.72 1.05
N LEU A 53 -5.41 0.60 -0.24
CA LEU A 53 -4.13 1.05 -0.80
C LEU A 53 -3.95 2.57 -0.69
N GLY A 54 -5.02 3.36 -0.84
CA GLY A 54 -4.99 4.80 -0.59
C GLY A 54 -4.58 5.13 0.85
N THR A 55 -5.08 4.39 1.84
CA THR A 55 -4.66 4.53 3.24
C THR A 55 -3.18 4.19 3.43
N ILE A 56 -2.70 3.10 2.82
CA ILE A 56 -1.27 2.72 2.86
C ILE A 56 -0.40 3.81 2.22
N GLN A 57 -0.80 4.34 1.06
CA GLN A 57 -0.10 5.44 0.40
C GLN A 57 0.00 6.67 1.31
N TRP A 58 -1.07 7.00 2.03
CA TRP A 58 -1.07 8.10 2.98
C TRP A 58 -0.10 7.86 4.13
N ILE A 59 -0.08 6.66 4.73
CA ILE A 59 0.87 6.29 5.79
C ILE A 59 2.31 6.40 5.30
N MET A 60 2.64 5.83 4.13
CA MET A 60 3.99 5.89 3.54
C MET A 60 4.45 7.34 3.30
N ASN A 61 3.53 8.21 2.86
CA ASN A 61 3.85 9.62 2.67
C ASN A 61 4.08 10.32 4.02
N TRP A 62 3.28 10.01 5.04
CA TRP A 62 3.44 10.55 6.40
C TRP A 62 4.77 10.11 7.03
N GLU A 63 5.11 8.83 6.96
CA GLU A 63 6.39 8.26 7.42
C GLU A 63 7.58 9.03 6.86
N LYS A 64 7.57 9.23 5.54
CA LYS A 64 8.61 9.98 4.84
C LYS A 64 8.68 11.45 5.27
N GLN A 65 7.54 12.12 5.44
CA GLN A 65 7.50 13.52 5.88
C GLN A 65 8.10 13.69 7.28
N ASN A 66 7.94 12.68 8.15
CA ASN A 66 8.43 12.72 9.53
C ASN A 66 9.80 12.05 9.68
N ASN A 67 10.37 11.48 8.61
CA ASN A 67 11.59 10.68 8.66
C ASN A 67 11.51 9.55 9.71
N LEU A 68 10.36 8.88 9.76
CA LEU A 68 10.04 7.79 10.68
C LEU A 68 9.59 6.56 9.88
N VAL A 69 9.77 5.38 10.47
CA VAL A 69 9.29 4.11 9.92
C VAL A 69 8.47 3.41 11.00
N ILE A 70 7.16 3.31 10.82
CA ILE A 70 6.21 2.76 11.81
C ILE A 70 6.51 1.29 12.09
N SER A 71 6.91 0.51 11.07
CA SER A 71 7.29 -0.89 11.29
C SER A 71 8.43 -1.02 12.29
N ASP A 72 9.41 -0.11 12.23
CA ASP A 72 10.54 -0.10 13.15
C ASP A 72 10.09 0.30 14.55
N LEU A 73 9.19 1.29 14.66
CA LEU A 73 8.62 1.69 15.95
C LEU A 73 7.81 0.56 16.61
N ILE A 74 7.07 -0.22 15.82
CA ILE A 74 6.33 -1.40 16.30
C ILE A 74 7.32 -2.51 16.71
N HIS A 75 8.30 -2.81 15.86
CA HIS A 75 9.28 -3.86 16.11
C HIS A 75 10.08 -3.57 17.39
N ASN A 76 10.47 -2.32 17.59
CA ASN A 76 11.19 -1.86 18.78
C ASN A 76 10.29 -1.68 20.00
N LYS A 77 9.00 -2.02 19.92
CA LYS A 77 7.99 -1.86 21.00
C LYS A 77 7.90 -0.43 21.53
N VAL A 78 8.28 0.56 20.73
CA VAL A 78 8.20 1.98 21.07
C VAL A 78 6.74 2.45 20.97
N LEU A 79 6.01 1.92 19.98
CA LEU A 79 4.56 1.97 19.95
C LEU A 79 4.02 0.77 20.75
N LEU A 80 3.89 0.91 22.06
CA LEU A 80 3.17 -0.08 22.85
C LEU A 80 1.68 -0.02 22.45
N PRO A 81 1.00 -1.17 22.28
CA PRO A 81 -0.45 -1.17 22.25
C PRO A 81 -0.90 -0.56 23.58
N LEU A 82 -1.83 0.40 23.51
CA LEU A 82 -2.54 0.93 24.68
C LEU A 82 -2.92 -0.26 25.58
N GLN A 83 -2.30 -0.35 26.76
CA GLN A 83 -2.72 -1.25 27.83
C GLN A 83 -4.01 -0.73 28.46
#